data_AF-A0A7W1GJT4-F1
#
_entry.id   AF-A0A7W1GJT4-F1
#
_cell.length_a   1.000
_cell.length_b   1.000
_cell.length_c   1.000
_cell.angle_alpha   90.00
_cell.angle_beta   90.00
_cell.angle_gamma   90.00
#
_symmetry.space_group_name_H-M   'P 1'
#
loop_
_entity.id
_entity.type
_entity.pdbx_description
1 polymer ?
#
loop_
_entity_poly.entity_id
_entity_poly.type
_entity_poly.pdbx_seq_one_letter_code
_entity_poly.pdbx_strand_id
1 'polypeptide(L)'
;MPRRQLPAPLPPAERTVGQTIAETIRLYGDRFWPSIVLGLGPAALFVIVQPLPSVLQLPVAAGAGSVLMTASFIGACVIAGGPAPRRALWNAFVVGFLIWPTVALLPLLFAASGSVWVTLIGPFLPIILWLAYVGLSVPAAVIERLDYRHALARGIELAKADYVHVLGTLVTLVITYHLTGGVLFLLLHGQGKLQLAIAGFLATVVISPMIFLGSALVYFDQVARLDKRLGKVLPRATERSDDADLHPADDADGPGSPDPEVESRPPARSEP
;
A
#
# COMPACT_ATOMS: atom_id res chain seq x y z
N MET A 1 14.03 -27.93 11.17
CA MET A 1 13.47 -27.04 12.22
C MET A 1 12.01 -26.77 11.89
N PRO A 2 11.06 -27.01 12.80
CA PRO A 2 9.67 -26.65 12.58
C PRO A 2 9.57 -25.13 12.44
N ARG A 3 8.96 -24.64 11.35
CA ARG A 3 8.69 -23.20 11.17
C ARG A 3 7.76 -22.78 12.30
N ARG A 4 8.24 -21.94 13.21
CA ARG A 4 7.41 -21.25 14.19
C ARG A 4 6.32 -20.52 13.40
N GLN A 5 5.07 -20.94 13.56
CA GLN A 5 3.93 -20.27 12.92
C GLN A 5 3.88 -18.85 13.49
N LEU A 6 4.00 -17.86 12.60
CA LEU A 6 3.84 -16.47 12.98
C LEU A 6 2.36 -16.23 13.34
N PRO A 7 2.07 -15.35 14.31
CA PRO A 7 0.70 -14.99 14.64
C PRO A 7 -0.02 -14.46 13.40
N ALA A 8 -1.33 -14.72 13.34
CA ALA A 8 -2.15 -14.25 12.23
C ALA A 8 -2.07 -12.72 12.12
N PRO A 9 -2.05 -12.16 10.89
CA PRO A 9 -2.06 -10.72 10.71
C PRO A 9 -3.35 -10.12 11.27
N LEU A 10 -3.23 -8.95 11.92
CA LEU A 10 -4.39 -8.13 12.29
C LEU A 10 -5.40 -7.97 11.15
N PRO A 11 -6.69 -7.84 11.48
CA PRO A 11 -7.73 -7.61 10.50
C PRO A 11 -7.47 -6.28 9.75
N PRO A 12 -7.84 -6.17 8.46
CA PRO A 12 -7.56 -5.00 7.62
C PRO A 12 -7.93 -3.64 8.23
N ALA A 13 -9.03 -3.59 9.01
CA ALA A 13 -9.48 -2.37 9.68
C ALA A 13 -8.51 -1.85 10.75
N GLU A 14 -7.61 -2.70 11.26
CA GLU A 14 -6.73 -2.43 12.39
C GLU A 14 -5.25 -2.54 12.02
N ARG A 15 -4.94 -2.94 10.77
CA ARG A 15 -3.56 -3.02 10.30
C ARG A 15 -2.88 -1.67 10.38
N THR A 16 -1.73 -1.65 11.04
CA THR A 16 -0.83 -0.50 11.02
C THR A 16 -0.16 -0.37 9.66
N VAL A 17 0.38 0.80 9.35
CA VAL A 17 1.17 1.02 8.12
C VAL A 17 2.26 -0.05 7.98
N GLY A 18 3.03 -0.30 9.05
CA GLY A 18 4.11 -1.30 9.05
C GLY A 18 3.61 -2.71 8.73
N GLN A 19 2.42 -3.08 9.20
CA GLN A 19 1.83 -4.37 8.86
C GLN A 19 1.32 -4.42 7.42
N THR A 20 0.76 -3.34 6.88
CA THR A 20 0.40 -3.27 5.46
C THR A 20 1.64 -3.44 4.57
N ILE A 21 2.79 -2.88 4.96
CA ILE A 21 4.07 -3.13 4.27
C ILE A 21 4.49 -4.60 4.40
N ALA A 22 4.37 -5.21 5.58
CA ALA A 22 4.70 -6.62 5.78
C ALA A 22 3.83 -7.55 4.90
N GLU A 23 2.52 -7.28 4.82
CA GLU A 23 1.60 -8.00 3.93
C GLU A 23 1.90 -7.73 2.45
N THR A 24 2.39 -6.54 2.11
CA THR A 24 2.88 -6.23 0.75
C THR A 24 4.08 -7.09 0.39
N ILE A 25 5.07 -7.21 1.28
CA ILE A 25 6.25 -8.04 1.09
C ILE A 25 5.85 -9.52 0.97
N ARG A 26 4.93 -9.97 1.82
CA ARG A 26 4.39 -11.33 1.79
C ARG A 26 3.69 -11.61 0.46
N LEU A 27 2.79 -10.74 0.02
CA LEU A 27 2.10 -10.88 -1.27
C LEU A 27 3.08 -10.87 -2.44
N TYR A 28 4.07 -9.99 -2.41
CA TYR A 28 5.14 -9.93 -3.40
C TYR A 28 5.91 -11.26 -3.47
N GLY A 29 6.27 -11.85 -2.32
CA GLY A 29 6.93 -13.16 -2.25
C GLY A 29 6.04 -14.31 -2.74
N ASP A 30 4.80 -14.37 -2.28
CA ASP A 30 3.83 -15.43 -2.61
C ASP A 30 3.45 -15.41 -4.10
N ARG A 31 3.48 -14.23 -4.73
CA ARG A 31 3.15 -14.01 -6.15
C ARG A 31 4.33 -13.39 -6.91
N PHE A 32 5.55 -13.83 -6.63
CA PHE A 32 6.78 -13.21 -7.15
C PHE A 32 6.79 -13.01 -8.67
N TRP A 33 6.52 -14.06 -9.45
CA TRP A 33 6.60 -13.98 -10.90
C TRP A 33 5.55 -13.04 -11.53
N PRO A 34 4.24 -13.15 -11.19
CA PRO A 34 3.27 -12.14 -11.62
C PRO A 34 3.62 -10.72 -11.17
N SER A 35 4.18 -10.58 -9.97
CA SER A 35 4.51 -9.27 -9.40
C SER A 35 5.67 -8.60 -10.12
N ILE A 36 6.71 -9.35 -10.51
CA ILE A 36 7.84 -8.81 -11.28
C ILE A 36 7.38 -8.15 -12.59
N VAL A 37 6.38 -8.73 -13.27
CA VAL A 37 5.85 -8.17 -14.53
C VAL A 37 5.31 -6.75 -14.32
N LEU A 38 4.79 -6.43 -13.13
CA LEU A 38 4.32 -5.08 -12.80
C LEU A 38 5.45 -4.04 -12.87
N GLY A 39 6.69 -4.46 -12.62
CA GLY A 39 7.86 -3.57 -12.65
C GLY A 39 8.35 -3.25 -14.06
N LEU A 40 7.89 -3.98 -15.09
CA LEU A 40 8.24 -3.67 -16.47
C LEU A 40 7.70 -2.32 -16.92
N GLY A 41 6.52 -1.89 -16.46
CA GLY A 41 5.95 -0.59 -16.80
C GLY A 41 6.87 0.58 -16.42
N PRO A 42 7.19 0.75 -15.12
CA PRO A 42 8.14 1.76 -14.66
C PRO A 42 9.52 1.65 -15.30
N ALA A 43 10.04 0.43 -15.46
CA ALA A 43 11.38 0.23 -16.02
C ALA A 43 11.44 0.54 -17.52
N ALA A 44 10.40 0.17 -18.28
CA ALA A 44 10.27 0.56 -19.68
C ALA A 44 10.17 2.08 -19.81
N LEU A 45 9.40 2.74 -18.93
CA LEU A 45 9.32 4.20 -18.91
C LEU A 45 10.70 4.84 -18.68
N PHE A 46 11.48 4.32 -17.73
CA PHE A 46 12.85 4.77 -17.49
C PHE A 46 13.72 4.68 -18.75
N VAL A 47 13.71 3.55 -19.44
CA VAL A 47 14.50 3.33 -20.68
C VAL A 47 13.99 4.19 -21.83
N ILE A 48 12.68 4.42 -21.94
CA ILE A 48 12.08 5.23 -23.00
C ILE A 48 12.39 6.71 -22.81
N VAL A 49 12.29 7.23 -21.58
CA VAL A 49 12.40 8.67 -21.31
C VAL A 49 13.86 9.14 -21.29
N GLN A 50 14.77 8.34 -20.74
CA GLN A 50 16.17 8.75 -20.54
C GLN A 50 16.93 9.24 -21.80
N PRO A 51 16.79 8.61 -22.99
CA PRO A 51 17.47 9.06 -24.19
C PRO A 51 16.78 10.24 -24.91
N LEU A 52 15.57 10.64 -24.48
CA LEU A 52 14.81 11.68 -25.15
C LEU A 52 15.38 13.09 -24.86
N PRO A 53 15.28 14.02 -25.82
CA PRO A 53 15.55 15.42 -25.56
C PRO A 53 14.57 15.95 -24.49
N SER A 54 15.02 16.90 -23.67
CA SER A 54 14.26 17.40 -22.50
C SER A 54 12.84 17.86 -22.83
N VAL A 55 12.61 18.41 -24.02
CA VAL A 55 11.28 18.86 -24.49
C VAL A 55 10.30 17.69 -24.67
N LEU A 56 10.80 16.49 -25.02
CA LEU A 56 9.97 15.30 -25.21
C LEU A 56 9.84 14.45 -23.94
N GLN A 57 10.75 14.59 -22.97
CA GLN A 57 10.72 13.79 -21.74
C GLN A 57 9.38 13.94 -21.01
N LEU A 58 8.89 15.18 -20.84
CA LEU A 58 7.64 15.45 -20.15
C LEU A 58 6.40 14.90 -20.86
N PRO A 59 6.11 15.23 -22.14
CA PRO A 59 4.93 14.71 -22.82
C PRO A 59 4.95 13.19 -22.97
N VAL A 60 6.14 12.58 -23.15
CA VAL A 60 6.26 11.12 -23.19
C VAL A 60 6.07 10.51 -21.79
N ALA A 61 6.63 11.11 -20.74
CA ALA A 61 6.37 10.67 -19.36
C ALA A 61 4.89 10.78 -19.01
N ALA A 62 4.22 11.87 -19.42
CA ALA A 62 2.80 12.07 -19.21
C ALA A 62 1.95 11.09 -20.03
N GLY A 63 2.27 10.85 -21.30
CA GLY A 63 1.51 9.94 -22.17
C GLY A 63 1.81 8.47 -21.90
N ALA A 64 3.04 8.04 -22.23
CA ALA A 64 3.47 6.65 -22.09
C ALA A 64 3.51 6.22 -20.62
N GLY A 65 3.95 7.10 -19.71
CA GLY A 65 3.93 6.81 -18.28
C GLY A 65 2.51 6.64 -17.73
N SER A 66 1.53 7.41 -18.25
CA SER A 66 0.11 7.21 -17.91
C SER A 66 -0.35 5.81 -18.24
N VAL A 67 -0.04 5.33 -19.45
CA VAL A 67 -0.41 3.98 -19.91
C VAL A 67 0.29 2.91 -19.07
N LEU A 68 1.63 3.00 -18.96
CA LEU A 68 2.45 1.95 -18.36
C LEU A 68 2.18 1.77 -16.88
N MET A 69 2.13 2.86 -16.10
CA MET A 69 1.94 2.75 -14.66
C MET A 69 0.49 2.40 -14.32
N THR A 70 -0.49 2.86 -15.11
CA THR A 70 -1.89 2.45 -14.92
C THR A 70 -2.05 0.95 -15.19
N ALA A 71 -1.41 0.43 -16.24
CA ALA A 71 -1.41 -1.01 -16.51
C ALA A 71 -0.77 -1.81 -15.36
N SER A 72 0.38 -1.36 -14.84
CA SER A 72 1.03 -1.96 -13.67
C SER A 72 0.13 -1.92 -12.44
N PHE A 73 -0.57 -0.81 -12.20
CA PHE A 73 -1.43 -0.70 -11.03
C PHE A 73 -2.70 -1.56 -11.14
N ILE A 74 -3.31 -1.64 -12.32
CA ILE A 74 -4.41 -2.58 -12.59
C ILE A 74 -3.95 -4.02 -12.40
N GLY A 75 -2.75 -4.37 -12.88
CA GLY A 75 -2.15 -5.69 -12.67
C GLY A 75 -2.00 -6.02 -11.18
N ALA A 76 -1.55 -5.06 -10.37
CA ALA A 76 -1.48 -5.22 -8.92
C ALA A 76 -2.86 -5.44 -8.28
N CYS A 77 -3.89 -4.70 -8.72
CA CYS A 77 -5.26 -4.88 -8.27
C CYS A 77 -5.79 -6.28 -8.61
N VAL A 78 -5.46 -6.80 -9.80
CA VAL A 78 -5.84 -8.16 -10.23
C VAL A 78 -5.09 -9.23 -9.44
N ILE A 79 -3.82 -9.01 -9.10
CA ILE A 79 -3.05 -9.95 -8.25
C ILE A 79 -3.61 -9.98 -6.84
N ALA A 80 -4.00 -8.82 -6.27
CA ALA A 80 -4.49 -8.72 -4.91
C ALA A 80 -5.96 -9.13 -4.76
N GLY A 81 -6.84 -8.71 -5.69
CA GLY A 81 -8.29 -8.92 -5.63
C GLY A 81 -8.85 -9.99 -6.57
N GLY A 82 -8.01 -10.57 -7.42
CA GLY A 82 -8.42 -11.56 -8.42
C GLY A 82 -8.82 -10.95 -9.76
N PRO A 83 -9.14 -11.81 -10.76
CA PRO A 83 -9.44 -11.38 -12.12
C PRO A 83 -10.72 -10.55 -12.21
N ALA A 84 -10.68 -9.50 -13.02
CA ALA A 84 -11.80 -8.60 -13.28
C ALA A 84 -12.24 -8.66 -14.75
N PRO A 85 -13.53 -8.40 -15.05
CA PRO A 85 -14.01 -8.38 -16.43
C PRO A 85 -13.36 -7.25 -17.24
N ARG A 86 -13.21 -7.46 -18.56
CA ARG A 86 -12.56 -6.49 -19.47
C ARG A 86 -13.11 -5.06 -19.35
N ARG A 87 -14.41 -4.90 -19.13
CA ARG A 87 -15.06 -3.59 -18.95
C ARG A 87 -14.55 -2.88 -17.69
N ALA A 88 -14.39 -3.59 -16.58
CA ALA A 88 -13.84 -3.02 -15.34
C ALA A 88 -12.38 -2.61 -15.53
N LEU A 89 -11.58 -3.44 -16.22
CA LEU A 89 -10.19 -3.11 -16.57
C LEU A 89 -10.11 -1.84 -17.44
N TRP A 90 -11.00 -1.70 -18.42
CA TRP A 90 -11.07 -0.50 -19.25
C TRP A 90 -11.46 0.74 -18.47
N ASN A 91 -12.48 0.66 -17.61
CA ASN A 91 -12.88 1.77 -16.75
C ASN A 91 -11.73 2.20 -15.82
N ALA A 92 -11.06 1.22 -15.20
CA ALA A 92 -9.89 1.47 -14.36
C ALA A 92 -8.74 2.11 -15.15
N PHE A 93 -8.55 1.69 -16.41
CA PHE A 93 -7.54 2.27 -17.29
C PHE A 93 -7.84 3.74 -17.60
N VAL A 94 -9.08 4.07 -17.94
CA VAL A 94 -9.49 5.46 -18.17
C VAL A 94 -9.30 6.31 -16.91
N VAL A 95 -9.69 5.80 -15.74
CA VAL A 95 -9.51 6.51 -14.46
C VAL A 95 -8.03 6.74 -14.15
N GLY A 96 -7.20 5.70 -14.22
CA GLY A 96 -5.75 5.83 -13.96
C GLY A 96 -5.06 6.75 -14.96
N PHE A 97 -5.40 6.62 -16.25
CA PHE A 97 -4.87 7.47 -17.32
C PHE A 97 -5.24 8.96 -17.13
N LEU A 98 -6.35 9.28 -16.47
CA LEU A 98 -6.72 10.67 -16.16
C LEU A 98 -6.05 11.19 -14.89
N ILE A 99 -5.79 10.34 -13.90
CA ILE A 99 -5.15 10.72 -12.64
C ILE A 99 -3.67 11.03 -12.85
N TRP A 100 -3.02 10.29 -13.73
CA TRP A 100 -1.57 10.21 -13.82
C TRP A 100 -0.87 11.38 -14.54
N PRO A 101 -1.47 12.02 -15.57
CA PRO A 101 -0.93 13.24 -16.18
C PRO A 101 -0.74 14.38 -15.16
N THR A 102 -1.62 14.48 -14.15
CA THR A 102 -1.48 15.47 -13.07
C THR A 102 -0.13 15.32 -12.36
N VAL A 103 0.30 14.08 -12.13
CA VAL A 103 1.60 13.79 -11.51
C VAL A 103 2.75 14.14 -12.45
N ALA A 104 2.63 13.87 -13.74
CA ALA A 104 3.67 14.25 -14.70
C ALA A 104 3.84 15.78 -14.79
N LEU A 105 2.77 16.55 -14.64
CA LEU A 105 2.79 18.02 -14.72
C LEU A 105 3.30 18.71 -13.45
N LEU A 106 3.15 18.07 -12.28
CA LEU A 106 3.58 18.61 -10.98
C LEU A 106 5.08 19.01 -10.94
N PRO A 107 6.03 18.20 -11.43
CA PRO A 107 7.43 18.59 -11.56
C PRO A 107 7.67 19.87 -12.37
N LEU A 108 6.85 20.19 -13.37
CA LEU A 108 6.99 21.42 -14.17
C LEU A 108 6.70 22.67 -13.31
N LEU A 109 5.67 22.60 -12.47
CA LEU A 109 5.32 23.69 -11.56
C LEU A 109 6.46 23.98 -10.57
N PHE A 110 7.13 22.92 -10.10
CA PHE A 110 8.26 23.04 -9.18
C PHE A 110 9.57 23.43 -9.89
N ALA A 111 9.78 22.99 -11.13
CA ALA A 111 10.93 23.38 -11.95
C ALA A 111 10.97 24.90 -12.22
N ALA A 112 9.80 25.53 -12.34
CA ALA A 112 9.70 26.99 -12.49
C ALA A 112 10.25 27.77 -11.28
N SER A 113 10.43 27.13 -10.12
CA SER A 113 11.03 27.76 -8.93
C SER A 113 12.51 28.09 -9.06
N GLY A 114 13.21 27.53 -10.06
CA GLY A 114 14.66 27.70 -10.25
C GLY A 114 15.54 26.99 -9.21
N SER A 115 14.96 26.41 -8.17
CA SER A 115 15.69 25.68 -7.13
C SER A 115 15.75 24.18 -7.43
N VAL A 116 16.96 23.65 -7.51
CA VAL A 116 17.23 22.22 -7.78
C VAL A 116 16.61 21.33 -6.70
N TRP A 117 16.70 21.72 -5.42
CA TRP A 117 16.13 20.95 -4.30
C TRP A 117 14.60 20.94 -4.31
N VAL A 118 13.99 22.07 -4.65
CA VAL A 118 12.53 22.19 -4.79
C VAL A 118 12.03 21.38 -5.98
N THR A 119 12.80 21.31 -7.07
CA THR A 119 12.46 20.52 -8.25
C THR A 119 12.60 19.01 -7.99
N LEU A 120 13.64 18.60 -7.26
CA LEU A 120 13.90 17.19 -6.97
C LEU A 120 12.97 16.63 -5.89
N ILE A 121 12.86 17.31 -4.74
CA ILE A 121 12.13 16.78 -3.57
C ILE A 121 10.71 17.33 -3.51
N GLY A 122 10.53 18.59 -3.87
CA GLY A 122 9.26 19.31 -3.75
C GLY A 122 8.06 18.64 -4.41
N PRO A 123 8.14 18.03 -5.62
CA PRO A 123 6.97 17.42 -6.24
C PRO A 123 6.53 16.10 -5.59
N PHE A 124 7.39 15.40 -4.84
CA PHE A 124 7.03 14.10 -4.25
C PHE A 124 5.87 14.20 -3.27
N LEU A 125 5.89 15.20 -2.39
CA LEU A 125 4.83 15.39 -1.40
C LEU A 125 3.45 15.65 -2.05
N PRO A 126 3.25 16.63 -2.94
CA PRO A 126 1.97 16.85 -3.60
C PRO A 126 1.55 15.68 -4.50
N ILE A 127 2.49 14.96 -5.12
CA ILE A 127 2.19 13.73 -5.85
C ILE A 127 1.59 12.68 -4.89
N ILE A 128 2.22 12.44 -3.74
CA ILE A 128 1.77 11.44 -2.79
C ILE A 128 0.44 11.87 -2.14
N LEU A 129 0.25 13.15 -1.84
CA LEU A 129 -1.04 13.68 -1.36
C LEU A 129 -2.15 13.49 -2.40
N TRP A 130 -1.87 13.81 -3.67
CA TRP A 130 -2.81 13.59 -4.76
C TRP A 130 -3.18 12.11 -4.88
N LEU A 131 -2.18 11.22 -4.94
CA LEU A 131 -2.40 9.78 -5.04
C LEU A 131 -3.07 9.19 -3.80
N ALA A 132 -2.80 9.70 -2.60
CA ALA A 132 -3.51 9.29 -1.39
C ALA A 132 -4.99 9.65 -1.46
N TYR A 133 -5.32 10.78 -2.09
CA TYR A 133 -6.70 11.27 -2.19
C TYR A 133 -7.51 10.61 -3.31
N VAL A 134 -6.94 10.44 -4.51
CA VAL A 134 -7.66 9.91 -5.69
C VAL A 134 -7.18 8.53 -6.15
N GLY A 135 -6.02 8.05 -5.68
CA GLY A 135 -5.39 6.83 -6.19
C GLY A 135 -6.19 5.56 -5.94
N LEU A 136 -7.04 5.52 -4.89
CA LEU A 136 -7.91 4.38 -4.60
C LEU A 136 -9.06 4.20 -5.62
N SER A 137 -9.23 5.13 -6.55
CA SER A 137 -10.25 5.03 -7.60
C SER A 137 -9.97 3.89 -8.59
N VAL A 138 -8.70 3.59 -8.85
CA VAL A 138 -8.31 2.46 -9.74
C VAL A 138 -8.66 1.11 -9.12
N PRO A 139 -8.26 0.77 -7.87
CA PRO A 139 -8.68 -0.47 -7.25
C PRO A 139 -10.20 -0.54 -7.07
N ALA A 140 -10.88 0.56 -6.76
CA ALA A 140 -12.35 0.59 -6.74
C ALA A 140 -12.98 0.22 -8.09
N ALA A 141 -12.45 0.75 -9.21
CA ALA A 141 -12.92 0.38 -10.55
C ALA A 141 -12.68 -1.11 -10.87
N VAL A 142 -11.54 -1.66 -10.49
CA VAL A 142 -11.18 -3.06 -10.78
C VAL A 142 -11.97 -4.04 -9.90
N ILE A 143 -11.97 -3.81 -8.59
CA ILE A 143 -12.46 -4.76 -7.58
C ILE A 143 -13.97 -4.66 -7.42
N GLU A 144 -14.51 -3.44 -7.30
CA GLU A 144 -15.98 -3.23 -7.21
C GLU A 144 -16.66 -3.20 -8.59
N ARG A 145 -15.88 -3.26 -9.68
CA ARG A 145 -16.36 -3.32 -11.08
C ARG A 145 -17.22 -2.11 -11.48
N LEU A 146 -16.87 -0.94 -10.95
CA LEU A 146 -17.58 0.30 -11.16
C LEU A 146 -17.26 0.94 -12.53
N ASP A 147 -18.14 1.82 -12.98
CA ASP A 147 -17.83 2.80 -14.03
C ASP A 147 -16.95 3.93 -13.48
N TYR A 148 -16.34 4.69 -14.39
CA TYR A 148 -15.29 5.66 -14.06
C TYR A 148 -15.75 6.77 -13.09
N ARG A 149 -17.02 7.21 -13.14
CA ARG A 149 -17.54 8.25 -12.25
C ARG A 149 -17.73 7.72 -10.84
N HIS A 150 -18.40 6.58 -10.70
CA HIS A 150 -18.62 5.96 -9.39
C HIS A 150 -17.30 5.46 -8.79
N ALA A 151 -16.37 4.97 -9.60
CA ALA A 151 -15.03 4.61 -9.14
C ALA A 151 -14.26 5.80 -8.55
N LEU A 152 -14.33 6.98 -9.18
CA LEU A 152 -13.68 8.18 -8.66
C LEU A 152 -14.32 8.65 -7.34
N ALA A 153 -15.66 8.70 -7.29
CA ALA A 153 -16.38 9.06 -6.08
C ALA A 153 -16.07 8.08 -4.94
N ARG A 154 -16.05 6.78 -5.25
CA ARG A 154 -15.74 5.71 -4.31
C ARG A 154 -14.30 5.78 -3.80
N GLY A 155 -13.34 6.04 -4.69
CA GLY A 155 -11.93 6.20 -4.30
C GLY A 155 -11.74 7.36 -3.30
N ILE A 156 -12.42 8.48 -3.53
CA ILE A 156 -12.39 9.63 -2.61
C ILE A 156 -13.07 9.30 -1.27
N GLU A 157 -14.19 8.58 -1.29
CA GLU A 157 -14.87 8.12 -0.07
C GLU A 157 -13.95 7.22 0.78
N LEU A 158 -13.29 6.25 0.14
CA LEU A 158 -12.33 5.36 0.78
C LEU A 158 -11.13 6.13 1.33
N ALA A 159 -10.56 7.07 0.57
CA ALA A 159 -9.45 7.89 1.04
C ALA A 159 -9.82 8.71 2.29
N LYS A 160 -11.08 9.13 2.42
CA LYS A 160 -11.59 9.88 3.59
C LYS A 160 -11.92 9.00 4.79
N ALA A 161 -11.94 7.67 4.64
CA ALA A 161 -12.18 6.76 5.75
C ALA A 161 -11.04 6.83 6.77
N ASP A 162 -9.79 6.75 6.29
CA ASP A 162 -8.58 7.02 7.06
C ASP A 162 -7.45 7.52 6.14
N TYR A 163 -7.46 8.82 5.88
CA TYR A 163 -6.51 9.46 4.96
C TYR A 163 -5.07 9.36 5.45
N VAL A 164 -4.85 9.39 6.77
CA VAL A 164 -3.51 9.31 7.37
C VAL A 164 -2.91 7.93 7.11
N HIS A 165 -3.70 6.86 7.21
CA HIS A 165 -3.24 5.51 6.88
C HIS A 165 -2.88 5.34 5.40
N VAL A 166 -3.70 5.86 4.48
CA VAL A 166 -3.38 5.83 3.03
C VAL A 166 -2.09 6.60 2.76
N LEU A 167 -2.02 7.84 3.25
CA LEU A 167 -0.87 8.72 3.02
C LEU A 167 0.40 8.13 3.64
N GLY A 168 0.33 7.68 4.89
CA GLY A 168 1.44 7.06 5.59
C GLY A 168 1.96 5.83 4.85
N THR A 169 1.06 4.97 4.37
CA THR A 169 1.44 3.78 3.61
C THR A 169 2.11 4.13 2.28
N LEU A 170 1.57 5.09 1.52
CA LEU A 170 2.18 5.51 0.26
C LEU A 170 3.56 6.15 0.48
N VAL A 171 3.71 7.01 1.51
CA VAL A 171 5.00 7.60 1.87
C VAL A 171 6.01 6.50 2.23
N THR A 172 5.61 5.54 3.08
CA THR A 172 6.49 4.44 3.45
C THR A 172 6.89 3.60 2.24
N LEU A 173 5.95 3.25 1.35
CA LEU A 173 6.25 2.50 0.12
C LEU A 173 7.22 3.26 -0.80
N VAL A 174 7.04 4.57 -0.96
CA VAL A 174 7.94 5.41 -1.76
C VAL A 174 9.33 5.46 -1.14
N ILE A 175 9.44 5.61 0.18
CA ILE A 175 10.73 5.59 0.90
C ILE A 175 11.40 4.23 0.73
N THR A 176 10.68 3.13 0.98
CA THR A 176 11.20 1.76 0.82
C THR A 176 11.67 1.53 -0.61
N TYR A 177 10.91 1.97 -1.62
CA TYR A 177 11.32 1.87 -3.02
C TYR A 177 12.64 2.60 -3.30
N HIS A 178 12.77 3.86 -2.87
CA HIS A 178 13.99 4.63 -3.14
C HIS A 178 15.19 4.08 -2.38
N LEU A 179 15.02 3.66 -1.12
CA LEU A 179 16.09 3.11 -0.31
C LEU A 179 16.54 1.74 -0.84
N THR A 180 15.62 0.79 -1.00
CA THR A 180 15.95 -0.57 -1.46
C THR A 180 16.38 -0.56 -2.92
N GLY A 181 15.71 0.21 -3.77
CA GLY A 181 16.09 0.40 -5.17
C GLY A 181 17.46 1.07 -5.31
N GLY A 182 17.76 2.07 -4.49
CA GLY A 182 19.07 2.71 -4.44
C GLY A 182 20.17 1.76 -4.01
N VAL A 183 19.97 0.97 -2.95
CA VAL A 183 20.92 -0.07 -2.53
C VAL A 183 21.13 -1.10 -3.64
N LEU A 184 20.06 -1.61 -4.24
CA LEU A 184 20.16 -2.59 -5.32
C LEU A 184 20.88 -2.02 -6.55
N PHE A 185 20.57 -0.78 -6.93
CA PHE A 185 21.30 -0.06 -7.97
C PHE A 185 22.78 0.04 -7.64
N LEU A 186 23.13 0.44 -6.42
CA LEU A 186 24.52 0.56 -5.99
C LEU A 186 25.26 -0.79 -5.97
N LEU A 187 24.57 -1.89 -5.65
CA LEU A 187 25.16 -3.23 -5.69
C LEU A 187 25.36 -3.75 -7.12
N LEU A 188 24.52 -3.31 -8.06
CA LEU A 188 24.54 -3.77 -9.45
C LEU A 188 25.34 -2.86 -10.39
N HIS A 189 25.58 -1.60 -10.02
CA HIS A 189 26.23 -0.65 -10.91
C HIS A 189 27.71 -0.98 -11.12
N GLY A 190 28.17 -0.80 -12.35
CA GLY A 190 29.58 -0.87 -12.71
C GLY A 190 30.04 0.42 -13.39
N GLN A 191 31.28 0.44 -13.85
CA GLN A 191 31.90 1.63 -14.45
C GLN A 191 31.39 1.95 -15.87
N GLY A 192 30.69 1.01 -16.53
CA GLY A 192 30.18 1.19 -17.88
C GLY A 192 28.80 1.88 -17.95
N LYS A 193 28.59 2.77 -18.92
CA LYS A 193 27.28 3.43 -19.16
C LYS A 193 26.13 2.41 -19.35
N LEU A 194 26.39 1.32 -20.07
CA LEU A 194 25.42 0.24 -20.25
C LEU A 194 25.11 -0.48 -18.93
N GLN A 195 26.11 -0.70 -18.09
CA GLN A 195 25.93 -1.33 -16.78
C GLN A 195 25.08 -0.44 -15.85
N LEU A 196 25.27 0.88 -15.89
CA LEU A 196 24.45 1.83 -15.15
C LEU A 196 22.96 1.74 -15.56
N ALA A 197 22.70 1.66 -16.87
CA ALA A 197 21.34 1.52 -17.40
C ALA A 197 20.70 0.18 -17.01
N ILE A 198 21.45 -0.93 -17.10
CA ILE A 198 20.98 -2.26 -16.71
C ILE A 198 20.71 -2.32 -15.20
N ALA A 199 21.59 -1.77 -14.36
CA ALA A 199 21.41 -1.72 -12.92
C ALA A 199 20.15 -0.93 -12.55
N GLY A 200 19.95 0.25 -13.18
CA GLY A 200 18.74 1.05 -12.99
C GLY A 200 17.48 0.30 -13.41
N PHE A 201 17.50 -0.31 -14.59
CA PHE A 201 16.40 -1.12 -15.09
C PHE A 201 16.05 -2.28 -14.13
N LEU A 202 17.03 -3.09 -13.73
CA LEU A 202 16.82 -4.23 -12.84
C LEU A 202 16.32 -3.79 -11.46
N ALA A 203 16.92 -2.75 -10.89
CA ALA A 203 16.48 -2.21 -9.61
C ALA A 203 15.01 -1.75 -9.69
N THR A 204 14.64 -1.05 -10.76
CA THR A 204 13.26 -0.62 -10.97
C THR A 204 12.31 -1.80 -11.17
N VAL A 205 12.65 -2.79 -12.01
CA VAL A 205 11.79 -3.96 -12.25
C VAL A 205 11.52 -4.75 -10.98
N VAL A 206 12.54 -4.95 -10.13
CA VAL A 206 12.41 -5.79 -8.94
C VAL A 206 11.72 -5.05 -7.78
N ILE A 207 12.01 -3.75 -7.58
CA ILE A 207 11.51 -3.04 -6.40
C ILE A 207 10.17 -2.34 -6.64
N SER A 208 9.93 -1.80 -7.84
CA SER A 208 8.69 -1.04 -8.11
C SER A 208 7.37 -1.81 -7.93
N PRO A 209 7.27 -3.15 -8.12
CA PRO A 209 6.05 -3.90 -7.84
C PRO A 209 5.51 -3.68 -6.43
N MET A 210 6.39 -3.47 -5.44
CA MET A 210 5.97 -3.25 -4.05
C MET A 210 5.08 -2.02 -3.90
N ILE A 211 5.37 -0.93 -4.62
CA ILE A 211 4.53 0.28 -4.57
C ILE A 211 3.12 -0.05 -5.06
N PHE A 212 3.00 -0.75 -6.19
CA PHE A 212 1.69 -1.05 -6.77
C PHE A 212 0.89 -2.05 -5.93
N LEU A 213 1.53 -3.12 -5.46
CA LEU A 213 0.90 -4.13 -4.61
C LEU A 213 0.48 -3.53 -3.27
N GLY A 214 1.34 -2.76 -2.63
CA GLY A 214 1.02 -2.11 -1.36
C GLY A 214 -0.11 -1.10 -1.52
N SER A 215 -0.09 -0.29 -2.58
CA SER A 215 -1.18 0.62 -2.91
C SER A 215 -2.50 -0.10 -3.16
N ALA A 216 -2.45 -1.28 -3.79
CA ALA A 216 -3.64 -2.13 -4.00
C ALA A 216 -4.13 -2.78 -2.69
N LEU A 217 -3.23 -3.13 -1.77
CA LEU A 217 -3.60 -3.68 -0.46
C LEU A 217 -4.27 -2.64 0.45
N VAL A 218 -3.83 -1.39 0.38
CA VAL A 218 -4.45 -0.28 1.13
C VAL A 218 -5.94 -0.14 0.83
N TYR A 219 -6.38 -0.47 -0.39
CA TYR A 219 -7.80 -0.48 -0.72
C TYR A 219 -8.61 -1.39 0.22
N PHE A 220 -8.13 -2.61 0.51
CA PHE A 220 -8.85 -3.54 1.40
C PHE A 220 -8.88 -3.04 2.85
N ASP A 221 -7.78 -2.42 3.30
CA ASP A 221 -7.73 -1.80 4.61
C ASP A 221 -8.76 -0.65 4.69
N GLN A 222 -8.86 0.20 3.67
CA GLN A 222 -9.78 1.33 3.65
C GLN A 222 -11.26 0.90 3.54
N VAL A 223 -11.58 -0.13 2.77
CA VAL A 223 -12.93 -0.70 2.72
C VAL A 223 -13.34 -1.16 4.13
N ALA A 224 -12.48 -1.92 4.81
CA ALA A 224 -12.75 -2.42 6.16
C ALA A 224 -12.87 -1.29 7.19
N ARG A 225 -12.02 -0.25 7.09
CA ARG A 225 -12.10 0.94 7.96
C ARG A 225 -13.39 1.73 7.73
N LEU A 226 -13.80 1.89 6.47
CA LEU A 226 -15.05 2.56 6.13
C LEU A 226 -16.27 1.79 6.64
N ASP A 227 -16.30 0.47 6.46
CA ASP A 227 -17.39 -0.37 6.96
C ASP A 227 -17.47 -0.33 8.51
N LYS A 228 -16.33 -0.40 9.20
CA LYS A 228 -16.24 -0.21 10.66
C LYS A 228 -16.79 1.15 11.08
N ARG A 229 -16.41 2.23 10.38
CA ARG A 229 -16.89 3.60 10.65
C ARG A 229 -18.40 3.76 10.41
N LEU A 230 -18.95 3.05 9.43
CA LEU A 230 -20.38 3.04 9.12
C LEU A 230 -21.20 2.09 10.00
N GLY A 231 -20.56 1.37 10.93
CA GLY A 231 -21.24 0.39 11.79
C GLY A 231 -21.77 -0.82 11.03
N LYS A 232 -21.30 -1.07 9.80
CA LYS A 232 -21.65 -2.27 9.04
C LYS A 232 -20.91 -3.45 9.66
N VAL A 233 -21.61 -4.25 10.44
CA VAL A 233 -21.06 -5.47 11.05
C VAL A 233 -20.71 -6.45 9.92
N LEU A 234 -19.41 -6.65 9.66
CA LEU A 234 -18.95 -7.77 8.86
C LEU A 234 -19.39 -9.07 9.57
N PRO A 235 -19.92 -10.08 8.85
CA PRO A 235 -20.14 -11.39 9.46
C PRO A 235 -18.79 -11.91 9.95
N ARG A 236 -18.67 -12.06 11.28
CA ARG A 236 -17.55 -12.71 11.96
C ARG A 236 -17.38 -14.12 11.36
N ALA A 237 -16.42 -14.28 10.46
CA ALA A 237 -15.86 -15.60 10.18
C ALA A 237 -14.93 -15.93 11.35
N THR A 238 -15.53 -16.52 12.38
CA THR A 238 -14.95 -17.52 13.28
C THR A 238 -13.47 -17.35 13.65
N GLU A 239 -13.19 -16.55 14.68
CA GLU A 239 -12.32 -17.05 15.74
C GLU A 239 -12.68 -16.43 17.08
N ARG A 240 -12.90 -17.34 18.01
CA ARG A 240 -13.22 -17.17 19.42
C ARG A 240 -11.92 -16.75 20.10
N SER A 241 -11.85 -15.51 20.57
CA SER A 241 -10.94 -15.15 21.66
C SER A 241 -11.82 -14.98 22.89
N ASP A 242 -11.97 -16.07 23.64
CA ASP A 242 -12.00 -15.97 25.09
C ASP A 242 -10.66 -15.32 25.52
N ASP A 243 -10.70 -14.53 26.59
CA ASP A 243 -9.56 -13.92 27.29
C ASP A 243 -8.75 -12.85 26.55
N ALA A 244 -9.31 -11.64 26.55
CA ALA A 244 -8.51 -10.45 26.80
C ALA A 244 -9.01 -9.81 28.09
N ASP A 245 -8.63 -10.42 29.22
CA ASP A 245 -8.57 -9.74 30.52
C ASP A 245 -7.57 -8.59 30.39
N LEU A 246 -8.06 -7.46 29.91
CA LEU A 246 -7.38 -6.19 30.05
C LEU A 246 -7.67 -5.71 31.47
N HIS A 247 -6.68 -5.85 32.36
CA HIS A 247 -6.67 -5.13 33.62
C HIS A 247 -6.85 -3.63 33.34
N PRO A 248 -7.87 -2.96 33.91
CA PRO A 248 -7.96 -1.51 33.86
C PRO A 248 -6.74 -0.93 34.58
N ALA A 249 -5.95 -0.13 33.87
CA ALA A 249 -4.91 0.69 34.48
C ALA A 249 -5.60 1.91 35.09
N ASP A 250 -6.07 1.79 36.33
CA ASP A 250 -6.37 2.90 37.25
C ASP A 250 -6.68 2.33 38.65
N ASP A 251 -5.68 1.69 39.27
CA ASP A 251 -5.66 1.52 40.73
C ASP A 251 -4.61 2.48 41.29
N ALA A 252 -5.08 3.67 41.67
CA ALA A 252 -4.34 4.50 42.61
C ALA A 252 -4.38 3.78 43.97
N ASP A 253 -3.21 3.51 44.53
CA ASP A 253 -2.99 2.92 45.87
C ASP A 253 -3.90 3.56 46.93
N GLY A 254 -5.05 2.95 47.17
CA GLY A 254 -5.91 3.21 48.32
C GLY A 254 -5.58 2.23 49.43
N PRO A 255 -5.54 2.65 50.72
CA PRO A 255 -5.18 1.77 51.81
C PRO A 255 -6.15 0.58 51.92
N GLY A 256 -5.60 -0.63 51.78
CA GLY A 256 -6.34 -1.89 51.78
C GLY A 256 -7.20 -2.07 53.02
N SER A 257 -8.47 -2.38 52.79
CA SER A 257 -9.37 -2.90 53.82
C SER A 257 -9.00 -4.37 54.08
N PRO A 258 -8.90 -4.82 55.34
CA PRO A 258 -8.58 -6.22 55.61
C PRO A 258 -9.77 -7.11 55.24
N ASP A 259 -9.50 -8.13 54.42
CA ASP A 259 -10.47 -9.17 54.09
C ASP A 259 -10.87 -9.97 55.35
N PRO A 260 -12.15 -10.31 55.53
CA PRO A 260 -12.59 -11.15 56.63
C PRO A 260 -12.10 -12.60 56.44
N GLU A 261 -11.56 -13.16 57.51
CA GLU A 261 -11.04 -14.52 57.60
C GLU A 261 -12.13 -15.55 57.26
N VAL A 262 -11.94 -16.26 56.15
CA VAL A 262 -12.85 -17.33 55.70
C VAL A 262 -12.54 -18.61 56.46
N GLU A 263 -13.48 -19.02 57.30
CA GLU A 263 -13.41 -20.22 58.12
C GLU A 263 -13.31 -21.49 57.25
N SER A 264 -12.25 -22.28 57.46
CA SER A 264 -11.99 -23.53 56.74
C SER A 264 -13.02 -24.60 57.10
N ARG A 265 -13.83 -25.02 56.12
CA ARG A 265 -14.74 -26.19 56.27
C ARG A 265 -13.93 -27.50 56.37
N PRO A 266 -14.34 -28.44 57.23
CA PRO A 266 -13.63 -29.70 57.41
C PRO A 266 -13.81 -30.65 56.22
N PRO A 267 -12.80 -31.50 55.92
CA PRO A 267 -12.82 -32.41 54.78
C PRO A 267 -13.87 -33.52 54.98
N ALA A 268 -14.62 -33.80 53.91
CA ALA A 268 -15.56 -34.91 53.86
C ALA A 268 -14.82 -36.26 53.91
N ARG A 269 -15.28 -37.14 54.81
CA ARG A 269 -14.81 -38.52 55.00
C ARG A 269 -14.82 -39.30 53.70
N SER A 270 -13.71 -40.00 53.45
CA SER A 270 -13.61 -41.14 52.54
C SER A 270 -13.92 -42.44 53.30
N GLU A 271 -14.99 -43.16 52.92
CA GLU A 271 -15.19 -44.58 53.22
C GLU A 271 -16.13 -45.20 52.17
N PRO A 272 -16.09 -46.52 51.92
CA PRO A 272 -14.97 -47.48 51.96
C PRO A 272 -14.60 -48.02 50.56
#